data_AF-A0A915XZQ4-F1
#
_entry.id   AF-A0A915XZQ4-F1
#
_cell.length_a   1.000
_cell.length_b   1.000
_cell.length_c   1.000
_cell.angle_alpha   90.00
_cell.angle_beta   90.00
_cell.angle_gamma   90.00
#
_symmetry.space_group_name_H-M   'P 1'
#
loop_
_entity.id
_entity.type
_entity.pdbx_description
1 polymer ?
#
loop_
_entity_poly.entity_id
_entity_poly.type
_entity_poly.pdbx_seq_one_letter_code
_entity_poly.pdbx_strand_id
1 'polypeptide(L)'
;MSLFTPADEAELAQEVVATTLAGALHVHGSQKALAQSAGITPVFVNNIVKGKRMPSPAMARRIAPLLPLSGAAQAAWLDHVERYWAARQQVAHAACAAVNQDAAAVVRELVACQEASFTTDPLAVRYAWARAVQLGEAIEPFLRRRAHAPLYLHFSDVMVEAYSMLGRHVEALGIARRKQHVVNLMEASPYAFGLRACREKFEEDKVNAWRMQVVAMNELGLYREAYELSLAIEANPFYARNADFWAPLLTDVGSPEGHGATATRWRARSAPHGARGVAWLRPAHRQIAAAVPHAVGSRLRQLLLEPR
;
A
#
# COMPACT_ATOMS: atom_id res chain seq x y z
N MET A 1 14.58 -21.55 17.03
CA MET A 1 13.76 -20.35 16.76
C MET A 1 14.61 -19.42 15.91
N SER A 2 14.08 -18.84 14.83
CA SER A 2 14.83 -17.90 13.99
C SER A 2 14.83 -16.51 14.65
N LEU A 3 15.94 -15.78 14.56
CA LEU A 3 16.04 -14.39 15.02
C LEU A 3 15.37 -13.40 14.06
N PHE A 4 15.23 -13.78 12.78
CA PHE A 4 14.66 -12.92 11.74
C PHE A 4 13.36 -13.52 11.22
N THR A 5 12.38 -12.66 10.97
CA THR A 5 11.17 -13.03 10.24
C THR A 5 11.48 -13.15 8.74
N PRO A 6 10.64 -13.84 7.95
CA PRO A 6 10.81 -13.84 6.49
C PRO A 6 10.72 -12.44 5.86
N ALA A 7 10.00 -11.50 6.47
CA ALA A 7 10.02 -10.10 6.00
C ALA A 7 11.39 -9.45 6.24
N ASP A 8 11.96 -9.62 7.43
CA ASP A 8 13.29 -9.09 7.78
C ASP A 8 14.37 -9.71 6.88
N GLU A 9 14.31 -11.02 6.64
CA GLU A 9 15.24 -11.69 5.73
C GLU A 9 15.16 -11.14 4.31
N ALA A 10 13.94 -10.84 3.81
CA ALA A 10 13.77 -10.23 2.50
C ALA A 10 14.37 -8.81 2.47
N GLU A 11 14.10 -7.98 3.47
CA GLU A 11 14.63 -6.61 3.54
C GLU A 11 16.16 -6.59 3.61
N LEU A 12 16.75 -7.39 4.50
CA LEU A 12 18.20 -7.53 4.63
C LEU A 12 18.83 -8.05 3.33
N ALA A 13 18.26 -9.07 2.71
CA ALA A 13 18.77 -9.60 1.44
C ALA A 13 18.72 -8.56 0.31
N GLN A 14 17.66 -7.75 0.25
CA GLN A 14 17.53 -6.65 -0.71
C GLN A 14 18.59 -5.57 -0.47
N GLU A 15 18.81 -5.17 0.79
CA GLU A 15 19.82 -4.18 1.16
C GLU A 15 21.23 -4.65 0.79
N VAL A 16 21.58 -5.91 1.10
CA VAL A 16 22.88 -6.49 0.74
C VAL A 16 23.06 -6.50 -0.78
N VAL A 17 22.04 -6.91 -1.54
CA VAL A 17 22.08 -6.93 -3.01
C VAL A 17 22.27 -5.54 -3.60
N ALA A 18 21.49 -4.57 -3.10
CA ALA A 18 21.54 -3.18 -3.56
C ALA A 18 22.91 -2.54 -3.25
N THR A 19 23.39 -2.71 -2.02
CA THR A 19 24.66 -2.14 -1.54
C THR A 19 25.86 -2.76 -2.27
N THR A 20 25.87 -4.08 -2.42
CA THR A 20 26.94 -4.77 -3.15
C THR A 20 26.98 -4.35 -4.61
N LEU A 21 25.83 -4.22 -5.26
CA LEU A 21 25.75 -3.75 -6.65
C LEU A 21 26.20 -2.29 -6.76
N ALA A 22 25.79 -1.43 -5.84
CA ALA A 22 26.22 -0.03 -5.80
C ALA A 22 27.74 0.09 -5.66
N GLY A 23 28.34 -0.68 -4.74
CA GLY A 23 29.79 -0.74 -4.54
C GLY A 23 30.53 -1.26 -5.78
N ALA A 24 30.07 -2.37 -6.36
CA ALA A 24 30.67 -2.95 -7.57
C ALA A 24 30.69 -1.96 -8.75
N LEU A 25 29.58 -1.23 -8.94
CA LEU A 25 29.49 -0.20 -9.97
C LEU A 25 30.36 1.01 -9.65
N HIS A 26 30.42 1.44 -8.39
CA HIS A 26 31.23 2.60 -8.01
C HIS A 26 32.73 2.40 -8.26
N VAL A 27 33.27 1.22 -7.91
CA VAL A 27 34.71 0.98 -7.96
C VAL A 27 35.19 0.64 -9.39
N HIS A 28 34.38 -0.09 -10.17
CA HIS A 28 34.87 -0.73 -11.38
C HIS A 28 33.91 -0.74 -12.57
N GLY A 29 32.67 -0.24 -12.44
CA GLY A 29 31.60 -0.52 -13.41
C GLY A 29 30.80 0.69 -13.88
N SER A 30 30.71 0.92 -15.19
CA SER A 30 29.68 1.81 -15.72
C SER A 30 28.31 1.12 -15.67
N GLN A 31 27.33 1.74 -15.00
CA GLN A 31 25.94 1.27 -14.97
C GLN A 31 25.37 1.05 -16.37
N LYS A 32 25.74 1.90 -17.34
CA LYS A 32 25.33 1.74 -18.74
C LYS A 32 25.95 0.51 -19.39
N ALA A 33 27.23 0.25 -19.13
CA ALA A 33 27.93 -0.91 -19.67
C ALA A 33 27.37 -2.21 -19.10
N LEU A 34 27.18 -2.31 -17.78
CA LEU A 34 26.55 -3.48 -17.15
C LEU A 34 25.15 -3.72 -17.71
N ALA A 35 24.34 -2.66 -17.85
CA ALA A 35 23.00 -2.77 -18.39
C ALA A 35 23.01 -3.30 -19.83
N GLN A 36 23.89 -2.78 -20.68
CA GLN A 36 24.07 -3.24 -22.06
C GLN A 36 24.48 -4.71 -22.12
N SER A 37 25.51 -5.12 -21.36
CA SER A 37 25.98 -6.51 -21.32
C SER A 37 24.93 -7.48 -20.78
N ALA A 38 24.12 -7.04 -19.81
CA ALA A 38 23.03 -7.83 -19.25
C ALA A 38 21.75 -7.78 -20.10
N GLY A 39 21.70 -6.99 -21.19
CA GLY A 39 20.51 -6.82 -22.03
C GLY A 39 19.31 -6.23 -21.26
N ILE A 40 19.56 -5.27 -20.38
CA ILE A 40 18.57 -4.55 -19.57
C ILE A 40 18.77 -3.05 -19.69
N THR A 41 17.80 -2.27 -19.20
CA THR A 41 17.92 -0.81 -19.23
C THR A 41 18.77 -0.29 -18.06
N PRO A 42 19.49 0.84 -18.21
CA PRO A 42 20.17 1.48 -17.09
C PRO A 42 19.22 1.82 -15.94
N VAL A 43 17.98 2.22 -16.25
CA VAL A 43 16.94 2.49 -15.26
C VAL A 43 16.65 1.27 -14.38
N PHE A 44 16.62 0.07 -14.98
CA PHE A 44 16.43 -1.17 -14.23
C PHE A 44 17.56 -1.39 -13.21
N VAL A 45 18.82 -1.23 -13.61
CA VAL A 45 19.97 -1.35 -12.70
C VAL A 45 19.90 -0.31 -11.58
N ASN A 46 19.59 0.94 -11.90
CA ASN A 46 19.42 2.00 -10.91
C ASN A 46 18.27 1.69 -9.92
N ASN A 47 17.19 1.06 -10.37
CA ASN A 47 16.11 0.66 -9.48
C ASN A 47 16.53 -0.47 -8.52
N ILE A 48 17.46 -1.35 -8.91
CA ILE A 48 18.04 -2.34 -7.99
C ILE A 48 18.93 -1.64 -6.97
N VAL A 49 19.85 -0.79 -7.42
CA VAL A 49 20.76 -0.01 -6.55
C VAL A 49 19.99 0.83 -5.52
N LYS A 50 18.84 1.39 -5.91
CA LYS A 50 17.98 2.18 -5.02
C LYS A 50 17.06 1.33 -4.13
N GLY A 51 17.18 -0.01 -4.15
CA GLY A 51 16.29 -0.90 -3.40
C GLY A 51 14.82 -0.83 -3.84
N LYS A 52 14.53 -0.24 -5.01
CA LYS A 52 13.15 -0.10 -5.52
C LYS A 52 12.66 -1.36 -6.22
N ARG A 53 13.57 -2.23 -6.65
CA ARG A 53 13.25 -3.45 -7.39
C ARG A 53 14.29 -4.53 -7.13
N MET A 54 13.87 -5.79 -7.09
CA MET A 54 14.77 -6.93 -7.12
C MET A 54 14.78 -7.59 -8.50
N PRO A 55 15.95 -8.02 -9.02
CA PRO A 55 16.02 -8.83 -10.22
C PRO A 55 15.40 -10.21 -9.95
N SER A 56 14.71 -10.79 -10.94
CA SER A 56 14.24 -12.18 -10.82
C SER A 56 15.45 -13.14 -10.73
N PRO A 57 15.30 -14.37 -10.21
CA PRO A 57 16.42 -15.32 -10.13
C PRO A 57 17.09 -15.57 -11.48
N ALA A 58 16.30 -15.71 -12.55
CA ALA A 58 16.83 -15.86 -13.91
C ALA A 58 17.63 -14.63 -14.38
N MET A 59 17.15 -13.42 -14.06
CA MET A 59 17.86 -12.18 -14.39
C MET A 59 19.14 -12.05 -13.55
N ALA A 60 19.10 -12.40 -12.27
CA ALA A 60 20.24 -12.36 -11.37
C ALA A 60 21.36 -13.30 -11.84
N ARG A 61 21.02 -14.51 -12.30
CA ARG A 61 22.00 -15.44 -12.91
C ARG A 61 22.69 -14.87 -14.16
N ARG A 62 22.03 -13.97 -14.88
CA ARG A 62 22.62 -13.25 -16.04
C ARG A 62 23.49 -12.07 -15.60
N ILE A 63 23.09 -11.35 -14.56
CA ILE A 63 23.81 -10.18 -14.04
C ILE A 63 25.06 -10.59 -13.26
N ALA A 64 24.96 -11.58 -12.39
CA ALA A 64 26.04 -11.99 -11.47
C ALA A 64 27.41 -12.19 -12.13
N PRO A 65 27.56 -12.93 -13.25
CA PRO A 65 28.87 -13.12 -13.88
C PRO A 65 29.45 -11.85 -14.53
N LEU A 66 28.61 -10.84 -14.77
CA LEU A 66 29.01 -9.55 -15.36
C LEU A 66 29.43 -8.52 -14.31
N LEU A 67 29.25 -8.83 -13.02
CA LEU A 67 29.66 -7.93 -11.95
C LEU A 67 31.18 -7.93 -11.82
N PRO A 68 31.83 -6.77 -11.64
CA PRO A 68 33.27 -6.67 -11.43
C PRO A 68 33.64 -7.08 -9.99
N LEU A 69 33.33 -8.33 -9.65
CA LEU A 69 33.51 -8.96 -8.35
C LEU A 69 34.24 -10.28 -8.53
N SER A 70 34.84 -10.81 -7.46
CA SER A 70 35.40 -12.17 -7.48
C SER A 70 34.30 -13.21 -7.68
N GLY A 71 34.63 -14.39 -8.23
CA GLY A 71 33.62 -15.45 -8.45
C GLY A 71 32.87 -15.85 -7.18
N ALA A 72 33.55 -15.87 -6.02
CA ALA A 72 32.91 -16.11 -4.73
C ALA A 72 31.92 -15.00 -4.34
N ALA A 73 32.27 -13.73 -4.56
CA ALA A 73 31.39 -12.60 -4.30
C ALA A 73 30.19 -12.54 -5.28
N GLN A 74 30.39 -12.93 -6.54
CA GLN A 74 29.30 -13.09 -7.51
C GLN A 74 28.31 -14.17 -7.07
N ALA A 75 28.81 -15.32 -6.59
CA ALA A 75 27.97 -16.39 -6.07
C ALA A 75 27.21 -15.98 -4.80
N ALA A 76 27.87 -15.29 -3.87
CA ALA A 76 27.23 -14.75 -2.66
C ALA A 76 26.13 -13.72 -3.00
N TRP A 77 26.38 -12.82 -3.95
CA TRP A 77 25.38 -11.87 -4.43
C TRP A 77 24.14 -12.56 -4.99
N LEU A 78 24.34 -13.62 -5.79
CA LEU A 78 23.24 -14.42 -6.33
C LEU A 78 22.46 -15.13 -5.23
N ASP A 79 23.13 -15.71 -4.24
CA ASP A 79 22.51 -16.37 -3.08
C ASP A 79 21.59 -15.40 -2.32
N HIS A 80 22.01 -14.15 -2.11
CA HIS A 80 21.13 -13.14 -1.50
C HIS A 80 19.90 -12.82 -2.34
N VAL A 81 20.01 -12.78 -3.68
CA VAL A 81 18.82 -12.63 -4.53
C VAL A 81 17.87 -13.82 -4.36
N GLU A 82 18.39 -15.04 -4.32
CA GLU A 82 17.57 -16.25 -4.14
C GLU A 82 16.89 -16.29 -2.77
N ARG A 83 17.60 -15.91 -1.70
CA ARG A 83 17.04 -15.75 -0.34
C ARG A 83 15.92 -14.73 -0.30
N TYR A 84 16.08 -13.58 -0.94
CA TYR A 84 15.02 -12.57 -1.04
C TYR A 84 13.72 -13.17 -1.61
N TRP A 85 13.81 -13.89 -2.73
CA TRP A 85 12.64 -14.46 -3.39
C TRP A 85 12.02 -15.60 -2.59
N ALA A 86 12.84 -16.45 -1.96
CA ALA A 86 12.35 -17.50 -1.06
C ALA A 86 11.59 -16.91 0.14
N ALA A 87 12.14 -15.87 0.76
CA ALA A 87 11.53 -15.18 1.88
C ALA A 87 10.20 -14.50 1.48
N ARG A 88 10.18 -13.82 0.32
CA ARG A 88 8.94 -13.26 -0.26
C ARG A 88 7.89 -14.31 -0.55
N GLN A 89 8.29 -15.50 -1.00
CA GLN A 89 7.37 -16.61 -1.24
C GLN A 89 6.76 -17.13 0.08
N GLN A 90 7.56 -17.22 1.15
CA GLN A 90 7.05 -17.59 2.48
C GLN A 90 6.03 -16.58 3.00
N VAL A 91 6.32 -15.28 2.84
CA VAL A 91 5.37 -14.19 3.15
C VAL A 91 4.06 -14.35 2.36
N ALA A 92 4.14 -14.61 1.06
CA ALA A 92 2.95 -14.80 0.22
C ALA A 92 2.11 -16.02 0.66
N HIS A 93 2.75 -17.14 1.02
CA HIS A 93 2.06 -18.31 1.54
C HIS A 93 1.36 -18.02 2.88
N ALA A 94 2.02 -17.29 3.78
CA ALA A 94 1.44 -16.88 5.05
C ALA A 94 0.24 -15.95 4.87
N ALA A 95 0.36 -14.96 3.98
CA ALA A 95 -0.73 -14.04 3.63
C ALA A 95 -1.92 -14.79 3.04
N CYS A 96 -1.70 -15.74 2.12
CA CYS A 96 -2.75 -16.59 1.57
C CYS A 96 -3.48 -17.36 2.67
N ALA A 97 -2.73 -18.02 3.56
CA ALA A 97 -3.30 -18.79 4.66
C ALA A 97 -4.14 -17.90 5.60
N ALA A 98 -3.63 -16.72 5.98
CA ALA A 98 -4.35 -15.81 6.86
C ALA A 98 -5.62 -15.24 6.22
N VAL A 99 -5.58 -14.84 4.95
CA VAL A 99 -6.77 -14.35 4.24
C VAL A 99 -7.82 -15.45 4.08
N ASN A 100 -7.40 -16.69 3.78
CA ASN A 100 -8.32 -17.82 3.68
C ASN A 100 -8.95 -18.17 5.05
N GLN A 101 -8.25 -17.91 6.15
CA GLN A 101 -8.75 -18.15 7.50
C GLN A 101 -9.72 -17.06 7.97
N ASP A 102 -9.31 -15.80 7.90
CA ASP A 102 -10.13 -14.64 8.26
C ASP A 102 -9.66 -13.37 7.53
N ALA A 103 -10.15 -13.17 6.31
CA ALA A 103 -9.87 -11.98 5.52
C ALA A 103 -10.23 -10.68 6.24
N ALA A 104 -11.30 -10.67 7.06
CA ALA A 104 -11.75 -9.47 7.75
C ALA A 104 -10.79 -9.09 8.89
N ALA A 105 -10.25 -10.07 9.63
CA ALA A 105 -9.22 -9.82 10.64
C ALA A 105 -7.94 -9.23 10.03
N VAL A 106 -7.50 -9.78 8.89
CA VAL A 106 -6.30 -9.29 8.20
C VAL A 106 -6.49 -7.84 7.72
N VAL A 107 -7.65 -7.50 7.16
CA VAL A 107 -7.95 -6.10 6.78
C VAL A 107 -8.03 -5.19 8.01
N ARG A 108 -8.62 -5.64 9.12
CA ARG A 108 -8.61 -4.86 10.38
C ARG A 108 -7.20 -4.61 10.90
N GLU A 109 -6.29 -5.57 10.78
CA GLU A 109 -4.89 -5.39 11.16
C GLU A 109 -4.17 -4.36 10.26
N LEU A 110 -4.47 -4.37 8.96
CA LEU A 110 -3.97 -3.35 8.04
C LEU A 110 -4.50 -1.95 8.42
N VAL A 111 -5.80 -1.83 8.72
CA VAL A 111 -6.41 -0.57 9.20
C VAL A 111 -5.80 -0.11 10.52
N ALA A 112 -5.48 -1.02 11.44
CA ALA A 112 -4.81 -0.66 12.69
C ALA A 112 -3.40 -0.05 12.46
N CYS A 113 -2.75 -0.35 11.34
CA CYS A 113 -1.48 0.30 10.97
C CYS A 113 -1.67 1.79 10.60
N GLN A 114 -2.81 2.17 10.02
CA GLN A 114 -3.18 3.56 9.79
C GLN A 114 -3.33 4.31 11.14
N GLU A 115 -4.01 3.72 12.12
CA GLU A 115 -4.19 4.32 13.45
C GLU A 115 -2.86 4.49 14.22
N ALA A 116 -1.86 3.64 13.97
CA ALA A 116 -0.53 3.80 14.54
C ALA A 116 0.22 5.05 13.99
N SER A 117 -0.32 5.73 12.97
CA SER A 117 0.27 6.93 12.35
C SER A 117 -0.01 8.24 13.11
N PHE A 118 -0.74 8.19 14.22
CA PHE A 118 -1.02 9.36 15.07
C PHE A 118 0.11 9.72 16.05
N THR A 119 1.34 9.30 15.78
CA THR A 119 2.53 9.67 16.55
C THR A 119 3.07 11.03 16.11
N THR A 120 3.78 11.72 17.00
CA THR A 120 4.47 12.98 16.68
C THR A 120 5.81 12.76 15.97
N ASP A 121 6.33 11.54 15.92
CA ASP A 121 7.60 11.19 15.29
C ASP A 121 7.41 10.88 13.79
N PRO A 122 7.94 11.72 12.88
CA PRO A 122 7.83 11.49 11.44
C PRO A 122 8.45 10.17 10.97
N LEU A 123 9.50 9.68 11.64
CA LEU A 123 10.16 8.42 11.28
C LEU A 123 9.27 7.22 11.63
N ALA A 124 8.70 7.20 12.83
CA ALA A 124 7.71 6.19 13.21
C ALA A 124 6.51 6.16 12.27
N VAL A 125 5.99 7.32 11.85
CA VAL A 125 4.88 7.40 10.88
C VAL A 125 5.28 6.81 9.52
N ARG A 126 6.44 7.18 9.00
CA ARG A 126 6.94 6.64 7.72
C ARG A 126 7.14 5.12 7.81
N TYR A 127 7.65 4.63 8.93
CA TYR A 127 7.82 3.19 9.19
C TYR A 127 6.47 2.46 9.23
N ALA A 128 5.47 3.02 9.94
CA ALA A 128 4.12 2.45 10.00
C ALA A 128 3.49 2.32 8.60
N TRP A 129 3.63 3.34 7.76
CA TRP A 129 3.14 3.29 6.38
C TRP A 129 3.90 2.32 5.49
N ALA A 130 5.23 2.24 5.63
CA ALA A 130 6.03 1.26 4.91
C ALA A 130 5.57 -0.18 5.24
N ARG A 131 5.33 -0.45 6.52
CA ARG A 131 4.80 -1.72 7.01
C ARG A 131 3.38 -2.00 6.50
N ALA A 132 2.50 -1.01 6.50
CA ALA A 132 1.16 -1.14 5.92
C ALA A 132 1.24 -1.54 4.44
N VAL A 133 2.15 -0.92 3.66
CA VAL A 133 2.37 -1.28 2.26
C VAL A 133 2.88 -2.71 2.11
N GLN A 134 3.87 -3.13 2.91
CA GLN A 134 4.41 -4.49 2.85
C GLN A 134 3.31 -5.54 3.10
N LEU A 135 2.52 -5.35 4.16
CA LEU A 135 1.39 -6.20 4.50
C LEU A 135 0.34 -6.19 3.38
N GLY A 136 -0.02 -4.99 2.92
CA GLY A 136 -1.02 -4.79 1.88
C GLY A 136 -0.67 -5.46 0.56
N GLU A 137 0.58 -5.30 0.09
CA GLU A 137 1.09 -5.95 -1.12
C GLU A 137 1.10 -7.48 -1.00
N ALA A 138 1.31 -8.02 0.20
CA ALA A 138 1.27 -9.46 0.43
C ALA A 138 -0.16 -10.02 0.38
N ILE A 139 -1.16 -9.29 0.89
CA ILE A 139 -2.55 -9.78 1.00
C ILE A 139 -3.41 -9.44 -0.22
N GLU A 140 -3.07 -8.38 -0.97
CA GLU A 140 -3.87 -7.89 -2.09
C GLU A 140 -4.27 -8.99 -3.10
N PRO A 141 -3.35 -9.86 -3.57
CA PRO A 141 -3.70 -10.87 -4.57
C PRO A 141 -4.81 -11.81 -4.12
N PHE A 142 -4.93 -12.03 -2.81
CA PHE A 142 -5.91 -12.93 -2.21
C PHE A 142 -7.24 -12.24 -1.91
N LEU A 143 -7.24 -10.91 -1.73
CA LEU A 143 -8.44 -10.10 -1.56
C LEU A 143 -9.15 -9.77 -2.88
N ARG A 144 -8.51 -9.93 -4.05
CA ARG A 144 -9.11 -9.70 -5.38
C ARG A 144 -10.22 -10.69 -5.79
N ARG A 145 -10.75 -11.47 -4.86
CA ARG A 145 -11.83 -12.43 -5.10
C ARG A 145 -13.18 -11.73 -4.95
N ARG A 146 -14.17 -12.09 -5.76
CA ARG A 146 -15.53 -11.53 -5.70
C ARG A 146 -16.14 -11.61 -4.28
N ALA A 147 -15.89 -12.70 -3.57
CA ALA A 147 -16.36 -12.90 -2.19
C ALA A 147 -15.83 -11.87 -1.17
N HIS A 148 -14.73 -11.17 -1.48
CA HIS A 148 -14.10 -10.19 -0.60
C HIS A 148 -14.31 -8.75 -1.07
N ALA A 149 -15.21 -8.50 -2.03
CA ALA A 149 -15.40 -7.16 -2.61
C ALA A 149 -15.65 -6.05 -1.57
N PRO A 150 -16.51 -6.20 -0.54
CA PRO A 150 -16.66 -5.18 0.50
C PRO A 150 -15.36 -4.92 1.28
N LEU A 151 -14.62 -5.99 1.63
CA LEU A 151 -13.34 -5.87 2.33
C LEU A 151 -12.28 -5.18 1.46
N TYR A 152 -12.32 -5.40 0.14
CA TYR A 152 -11.40 -4.78 -0.81
C TYR A 152 -11.57 -3.26 -0.85
N LEU A 153 -12.78 -2.72 -0.60
CA LEU A 153 -13.01 -1.28 -0.52
C LEU A 153 -12.25 -0.66 0.66
N HIS A 154 -12.33 -1.26 1.84
CA HIS A 154 -11.60 -0.82 3.05
C HIS A 154 -10.08 -0.99 2.90
N PHE A 155 -9.65 -2.13 2.37
CA PHE A 155 -8.25 -2.36 2.02
C PHE A 155 -7.72 -1.25 1.10
N SER A 156 -8.50 -0.87 0.09
CA SER A 156 -8.10 0.16 -0.87
C SER A 156 -7.92 1.52 -0.21
N ASP A 157 -8.74 1.84 0.80
CA ASP A 157 -8.63 3.12 1.51
C ASP A 157 -7.27 3.28 2.19
N VAL A 158 -6.87 2.28 2.97
CA VAL A 158 -5.58 2.29 3.67
C VAL A 158 -4.42 2.29 2.69
N MET A 159 -4.52 1.52 1.61
CA MET A 159 -3.42 1.40 0.64
C MET A 159 -3.21 2.64 -0.21
N VAL A 160 -4.29 3.34 -0.61
CA VAL A 160 -4.15 4.64 -1.31
C VAL A 160 -3.45 5.64 -0.40
N GLU A 161 -3.83 5.71 0.87
CA GLU A 161 -3.20 6.62 1.83
C GLU A 161 -1.74 6.23 2.06
N ALA A 162 -1.45 4.95 2.32
CA ALA A 162 -0.11 4.45 2.55
C ALA A 162 0.84 4.74 1.37
N TYR A 163 0.38 4.48 0.13
CA TYR A 163 1.17 4.81 -1.05
C TYR A 163 1.36 6.32 -1.23
N SER A 164 0.33 7.12 -0.99
CA SER A 164 0.42 8.59 -1.11
C SER A 164 1.39 9.18 -0.09
N MET A 165 1.34 8.71 1.16
CA MET A 165 2.23 9.14 2.25
C MET A 165 3.70 8.79 2.00
N LEU A 166 3.96 7.75 1.19
CA LEU A 166 5.31 7.33 0.79
C LEU A 166 5.74 7.92 -0.56
N GLY A 167 4.97 8.83 -1.15
CA GLY A 167 5.27 9.43 -2.46
C GLY A 167 5.13 8.47 -3.65
N ARG A 168 4.41 7.35 -3.47
CA ARG A 168 4.17 6.31 -4.48
C ARG A 168 2.83 6.56 -5.19
N HIS A 169 2.65 7.76 -5.74
CA HIS A 169 1.35 8.22 -6.26
C HIS A 169 0.85 7.43 -7.49
N VAL A 170 1.75 6.80 -8.26
CA VAL A 170 1.37 5.91 -9.37
C VAL A 170 0.67 4.66 -8.84
N GLU A 171 1.20 4.05 -7.78
CA GLU A 171 0.59 2.90 -7.13
C GLU A 171 -0.71 3.28 -6.41
N ALA A 172 -0.75 4.45 -5.76
CA ALA A 172 -1.97 5.01 -5.18
C ALA A 172 -3.09 5.13 -6.23
N LEU A 173 -2.79 5.72 -7.40
CA LEU A 173 -3.75 5.81 -8.51
C LEU A 173 -4.19 4.41 -8.98
N GLY A 174 -3.26 3.46 -9.06
CA GLY A 174 -3.55 2.07 -9.40
C GLY A 174 -4.56 1.40 -8.46
N ILE A 175 -4.40 1.58 -7.14
CA ILE A 175 -5.36 1.08 -6.14
C ILE A 175 -6.69 1.82 -6.26
N ALA A 176 -6.69 3.15 -6.39
CA ALA A 176 -7.92 3.94 -6.49
C ALA A 176 -8.77 3.54 -7.71
N ARG A 177 -8.13 3.29 -8.86
CA ARG A 177 -8.78 2.75 -10.07
C ARG A 177 -9.37 1.35 -9.84
N ARG A 178 -8.65 0.48 -9.12
CA ARG A 178 -9.17 -0.86 -8.75
C ARG A 178 -10.35 -0.77 -7.79
N LYS A 179 -10.32 0.15 -6.81
CA LYS A 179 -11.45 0.43 -5.92
C LYS A 179 -12.69 0.82 -6.73
N GLN A 180 -12.54 1.73 -7.70
CA GLN A 180 -13.63 2.13 -8.59
C GLN A 180 -14.20 0.95 -9.37
N HIS A 181 -13.35 0.06 -9.88
CA HIS A 181 -13.80 -1.14 -10.57
C HIS A 181 -14.65 -2.04 -9.67
N VAL A 182 -14.24 -2.24 -8.41
CA VAL A 182 -15.02 -3.01 -7.42
C VAL A 182 -16.34 -2.34 -7.10
N VAL A 183 -16.37 -1.01 -6.93
CA VAL A 183 -17.62 -0.25 -6.76
C VAL A 183 -18.57 -0.50 -7.94
N ASN A 184 -18.08 -0.36 -9.18
CA ASN A 184 -18.91 -0.59 -10.37
C ASN A 184 -19.43 -2.04 -10.44
N LEU A 185 -18.59 -3.02 -10.08
CA LEU A 185 -18.99 -4.43 -10.02
C LEU A 185 -20.10 -4.67 -8.99
N MET A 186 -19.99 -4.03 -7.82
CA MET A 186 -20.97 -4.15 -6.75
C MET A 186 -22.29 -3.45 -7.10
N GLU A 187 -22.23 -2.28 -7.73
CA GLU A 187 -23.39 -1.53 -8.22
C GLU A 187 -24.16 -2.31 -9.31
N ALA A 188 -23.46 -3.02 -10.19
CA ALA A 188 -24.07 -3.87 -11.20
C ALA A 188 -24.73 -5.14 -10.65
N SER A 189 -24.47 -5.52 -9.40
CA SER A 189 -25.00 -6.75 -8.79
C SER A 189 -25.34 -6.58 -7.30
N PRO A 190 -26.24 -5.66 -6.94
CA PRO A 190 -26.39 -5.21 -5.55
C PRO A 190 -26.85 -6.31 -4.60
N TYR A 191 -27.66 -7.26 -5.07
CA TYR A 191 -28.11 -8.40 -4.26
C TYR A 191 -26.97 -9.36 -3.92
N ALA A 192 -26.06 -9.61 -4.87
CA ALA A 192 -24.94 -10.54 -4.70
C ALA A 192 -23.94 -10.08 -3.63
N PHE A 193 -23.98 -8.80 -3.26
CA PHE A 193 -23.09 -8.19 -2.30
C PHE A 193 -23.82 -7.63 -1.06
N GLY A 194 -25.10 -7.94 -0.89
CA GLY A 194 -25.88 -7.49 0.27
C GLY A 194 -26.05 -5.96 0.36
N LEU A 195 -25.91 -5.22 -0.74
CA LEU A 195 -25.86 -3.76 -0.74
C LEU A 195 -27.14 -3.09 -0.22
N ARG A 196 -28.30 -3.77 -0.26
CA ARG A 196 -29.56 -3.21 0.25
C ARG A 196 -29.50 -2.88 1.75
N ALA A 197 -28.73 -3.63 2.53
CA ALA A 197 -28.61 -3.41 3.97
C ALA A 197 -27.69 -2.23 4.32
N CYS A 198 -26.77 -1.85 3.42
CA CYS A 198 -25.72 -0.87 3.67
C CYS A 198 -25.61 0.16 2.54
N ARG A 199 -26.74 0.59 1.96
CA ARG A 199 -26.75 1.44 0.77
C ARG A 199 -26.02 2.77 0.97
N GLU A 200 -26.26 3.43 2.09
CA GLU A 200 -25.61 4.70 2.42
C GLU A 200 -24.09 4.56 2.44
N LYS A 201 -23.59 3.55 3.15
CA LYS A 201 -22.15 3.26 3.23
C LYS A 201 -21.55 2.97 1.85
N PHE A 202 -22.28 2.28 0.99
CA PHE A 202 -21.84 2.01 -0.38
C PHE A 202 -21.73 3.27 -1.23
N GLU A 203 -22.68 4.21 -1.11
CA GLU A 203 -22.61 5.50 -1.81
C GLU A 203 -21.42 6.35 -1.32
N GLU A 204 -21.10 6.30 -0.02
CA GLU A 204 -19.86 6.90 0.50
C GLU A 204 -18.62 6.28 -0.15
N ASP A 205 -18.54 4.95 -0.22
CA ASP A 205 -17.39 4.26 -0.80
C ASP A 205 -17.23 4.56 -2.30
N LYS A 206 -18.34 4.77 -3.01
CA LYS A 206 -18.38 5.20 -4.41
C LYS A 206 -17.80 6.60 -4.59
N VAL A 207 -18.27 7.58 -3.81
CA VAL A 207 -17.73 8.95 -3.84
C VAL A 207 -16.25 8.94 -3.43
N ASN A 208 -15.90 8.19 -2.40
CA ASN A 208 -14.53 8.11 -1.91
C ASN A 208 -13.57 7.47 -2.95
N ALA A 209 -14.03 6.51 -3.76
CA ALA A 209 -13.23 5.93 -4.84
C ALA A 209 -12.87 6.96 -5.93
N TRP A 210 -13.77 7.89 -6.27
CA TRP A 210 -13.43 9.00 -7.15
C TRP A 210 -12.50 10.02 -6.48
N ARG A 211 -12.77 10.38 -5.22
CA ARG A 211 -11.92 11.32 -4.45
C ARG A 211 -10.47 10.85 -4.41
N MET A 212 -10.24 9.56 -4.15
CA MET A 212 -8.91 8.97 -4.12
C MET A 212 -8.18 9.06 -5.46
N GLN A 213 -8.90 8.96 -6.58
CA GLN A 213 -8.33 9.16 -7.90
C GLN A 213 -7.94 10.63 -8.12
N VAL A 214 -8.79 11.58 -7.74
CA VAL A 214 -8.49 13.03 -7.83
C VAL A 214 -7.20 13.35 -7.07
N VAL A 215 -7.09 12.88 -5.83
CA VAL A 215 -5.87 13.09 -5.00
C VAL A 215 -4.64 12.51 -5.70
N ALA A 216 -4.68 11.24 -6.11
CA ALA A 216 -3.55 10.61 -6.76
C ALA A 216 -3.17 11.28 -8.10
N MET A 217 -4.14 11.76 -8.87
CA MET A 217 -3.91 12.50 -10.12
C MET A 217 -3.27 13.87 -9.87
N ASN A 218 -3.74 14.61 -8.87
CA ASN A 218 -3.14 15.90 -8.50
C ASN A 218 -1.67 15.76 -8.08
N GLU A 219 -1.35 14.75 -7.26
CA GLU A 219 0.03 14.48 -6.84
C GLU A 219 0.93 13.99 -8.00
N LEU A 220 0.32 13.52 -9.10
CA LEU A 220 1.03 13.17 -10.34
C LEU A 220 1.12 14.35 -11.34
N GLY A 221 0.54 15.51 -11.02
CA GLY A 221 0.49 16.67 -11.92
C GLY A 221 -0.56 16.58 -13.04
N LEU A 222 -1.51 15.64 -12.95
CA LEU A 222 -2.60 15.45 -13.91
C LEU A 222 -3.80 16.34 -13.55
N TYR A 223 -3.56 17.65 -13.47
CA TYR A 223 -4.51 18.62 -12.89
C TYR A 223 -5.82 18.73 -13.66
N ARG A 224 -5.75 18.63 -15.00
CA ARG A 224 -6.95 18.72 -15.84
C ARG A 224 -7.88 17.55 -15.60
N GLU A 225 -7.34 16.34 -15.62
CA GLU A 225 -8.09 15.11 -15.38
C GLU A 225 -8.66 15.06 -13.96
N ALA A 226 -7.86 15.51 -12.99
CA ALA A 226 -8.32 15.64 -11.61
C ALA A 226 -9.48 16.64 -11.48
N TYR A 227 -9.40 17.78 -12.16
CA TYR A 227 -10.46 18.79 -12.18
C TYR A 227 -11.75 18.28 -12.85
N GLU A 228 -11.63 17.67 -14.03
CA GLU A 228 -12.78 17.07 -14.74
C GLU A 228 -13.47 16.00 -13.88
N LEU A 229 -12.71 15.18 -13.16
CA LEU A 229 -13.25 14.19 -12.25
C LEU A 229 -13.89 14.83 -11.00
N SER A 230 -13.32 15.90 -10.44
CA SER A 230 -13.92 16.66 -9.34
C SER A 230 -15.28 17.23 -9.72
N LEU A 231 -15.44 17.79 -10.93
CA LEU A 231 -16.74 18.26 -11.42
C LEU A 231 -17.77 17.11 -11.51
N ALA A 232 -17.34 15.92 -11.93
CA ALA A 232 -18.21 14.74 -11.96
C ALA A 232 -18.61 14.27 -10.54
N ILE A 233 -17.73 14.43 -9.55
CA ILE A 233 -18.05 14.17 -8.13
C ILE A 233 -19.08 15.18 -7.63
N GLU A 234 -18.89 16.48 -7.87
CA GLU A 234 -19.80 17.54 -7.44
C GLU A 234 -21.19 17.40 -8.06
N ALA A 235 -21.27 16.93 -9.30
CA ALA A 235 -22.54 16.63 -9.97
C ALA A 235 -23.26 15.39 -9.40
N ASN A 236 -22.63 14.59 -8.53
CA ASN A 236 -23.26 13.42 -7.93
C ASN A 236 -24.27 13.83 -6.83
N PRO A 237 -25.55 13.42 -6.90
CA PRO A 237 -26.57 13.80 -5.93
C PRO A 237 -26.28 13.37 -4.49
N PHE A 238 -25.53 12.28 -4.27
CA PHE A 238 -25.13 11.85 -2.94
C PHE A 238 -24.03 12.73 -2.35
N TYR A 239 -23.08 13.20 -3.20
CA TYR A 239 -22.08 14.18 -2.80
C TYR A 239 -22.74 15.49 -2.39
N ALA A 240 -23.63 16.02 -3.23
CA ALA A 240 -24.30 17.30 -2.99
C ALA A 240 -25.11 17.33 -1.68
N ARG A 241 -25.75 16.21 -1.30
CA ARG A 241 -26.49 16.09 -0.02
C ARG A 241 -25.59 16.06 1.21
N ASN A 242 -24.33 15.69 1.04
CA ASN A 242 -23.34 15.56 2.12
C ASN A 242 -22.16 16.52 1.90
N ALA A 243 -22.38 17.63 1.19
CA ALA A 243 -21.30 18.52 0.76
C ALA A 243 -20.46 19.00 1.95
N ASP A 244 -21.04 19.29 3.11
CA ASP A 244 -20.30 19.74 4.30
C ASP A 244 -19.31 18.69 4.84
N PHE A 245 -19.63 17.40 4.71
CA PHE A 245 -18.72 16.32 5.08
C PHE A 245 -17.54 16.23 4.10
N TRP A 246 -17.77 16.52 2.81
CA TRP A 246 -16.79 16.36 1.75
C TRP A 246 -16.05 17.64 1.34
N ALA A 247 -16.59 18.83 1.58
CA ALA A 247 -16.10 20.12 1.10
C ALA A 247 -14.72 20.51 1.62
N PRO A 248 -14.32 20.21 2.88
CA PRO A 248 -12.96 20.48 3.36
C PRO A 248 -11.88 19.67 2.65
N LEU A 249 -12.25 18.69 1.82
CA LEU A 249 -11.35 17.72 1.19
C LEU A 249 -11.14 17.97 -0.32
N LEU A 250 -11.93 18.88 -0.93
CA LEU A 250 -11.83 19.26 -2.35
C LEU A 250 -11.52 20.76 -2.56
N THR A 251 -11.68 21.60 -1.55
CA THR A 251 -11.46 23.07 -1.66
C THR A 251 -9.99 23.50 -1.73
N ASP A 252 -9.04 22.55 -1.68
CA ASP A 252 -7.59 22.78 -1.84
C ASP A 252 -7.04 22.23 -3.17
N VAL A 253 -7.91 21.93 -4.15
CA VAL A 253 -7.46 21.71 -5.54
C VAL A 253 -6.96 23.06 -6.06
N GLY A 254 -5.65 23.23 -6.00
CA GLY A 254 -4.97 24.51 -6.22
C GLY A 254 -5.49 25.26 -7.44
N SER A 255 -5.86 26.52 -7.22
CA SER A 255 -5.64 27.54 -8.24
C SER A 255 -4.17 27.42 -8.70
N PRO A 256 -3.87 27.59 -10.00
CA PRO A 256 -2.51 27.48 -10.55
C PRO A 256 -1.47 28.42 -9.90
N GLU A 257 -1.86 29.27 -8.95
CA GLU A 257 -1.00 30.23 -8.25
C GLU A 257 -0.57 29.80 -6.82
N GLY A 258 -1.01 28.65 -6.30
CA GLY A 258 -0.77 28.27 -4.90
C GLY A 258 -0.10 26.91 -4.72
N HIS A 259 1.23 26.82 -4.83
CA HIS A 259 1.97 25.60 -4.53
C HIS A 259 2.45 25.56 -3.07
N GLY A 260 2.02 24.56 -2.29
CA GLY A 260 2.73 24.16 -1.06
C GLY A 260 1.97 23.51 0.10
N ALA A 261 0.63 23.36 0.09
CA ALA A 261 -0.12 23.07 1.33
C ALA A 261 -0.91 21.75 1.43
N THR A 262 -0.85 20.85 0.42
CA THR A 262 -1.77 19.69 0.35
C THR A 262 -1.47 18.57 1.36
N ALA A 263 -0.20 18.28 1.66
CA ALA A 263 0.16 17.15 2.54
C ALA A 263 -0.02 17.46 4.05
N THR A 264 0.01 18.72 4.45
CA THR A 264 0.02 19.11 5.87
C THR A 264 -1.40 19.15 6.48
N ARG A 265 -2.43 19.36 5.66
CA ARG A 265 -3.83 19.50 6.13
C ARG A 265 -4.56 18.18 6.41
N TRP A 266 -4.12 17.06 5.83
CA TRP A 266 -4.63 15.73 6.19
C TRP A 266 -4.41 15.41 7.67
N ARG A 267 -3.32 15.90 8.27
CA ARG A 267 -2.97 15.66 9.69
C ARG A 267 -3.94 16.30 10.69
N ALA A 268 -4.66 17.35 10.31
CA ALA A 268 -5.38 18.19 11.27
C ALA A 268 -6.84 17.78 11.56
N ARG A 269 -7.45 16.86 10.79
CA ARG A 269 -8.90 16.56 10.93
C ARG A 269 -9.27 15.11 11.19
N SER A 270 -8.30 14.19 11.18
CA SER A 270 -8.52 12.82 11.68
C SER A 270 -8.48 12.73 13.22
N ALA A 271 -8.17 13.84 13.91
CA ALA A 271 -8.38 14.01 15.35
C ALA A 271 -9.77 14.64 15.60
N PRO A 272 -10.57 14.14 16.58
CA PRO A 272 -11.95 14.53 16.75
C PRO A 272 -12.02 15.92 17.38
N HIS A 273 -12.39 16.94 16.60
CA HIS A 273 -12.80 18.21 17.16
C HIS A 273 -14.32 18.28 17.27
N GLY A 274 -14.80 18.03 18.49
CA GLY A 274 -15.70 18.97 19.16
C GLY A 274 -17.12 19.08 18.62
N ALA A 275 -17.94 18.10 18.98
CA ALA A 275 -19.31 18.28 19.48
C ALA A 275 -20.23 19.26 18.73
N ARG A 276 -21.04 18.71 17.81
CA ARG A 276 -22.52 18.75 17.88
C ARG A 276 -23.12 17.81 16.82
N GLY A 277 -23.75 16.72 17.31
CA GLY A 277 -24.50 15.72 16.54
C GLY A 277 -23.59 14.85 15.66
N VAL A 278 -23.38 13.56 15.92
CA VAL A 278 -24.40 12.52 15.93
C VAL A 278 -23.86 11.31 16.72
N ALA A 279 -24.61 10.90 17.74
CA ALA A 279 -24.33 9.73 18.56
C ALA A 279 -24.84 8.45 17.85
N TRP A 280 -23.99 7.73 17.12
CA TRP A 280 -24.35 6.38 16.60
C TRP A 280 -23.25 5.31 16.71
N LEU A 281 -22.15 5.57 17.43
CA LEU A 281 -21.14 4.54 17.71
C LEU A 281 -20.82 4.42 19.20
N ARG A 282 -21.78 3.84 19.96
CA ARG A 282 -21.66 2.96 21.17
C ARG A 282 -23.01 3.03 21.93
N PRO A 283 -23.70 1.90 22.21
CA PRO A 283 -23.13 0.72 22.87
C PRO A 283 -23.61 -0.62 22.27
N ALA A 284 -22.78 -1.27 21.46
CA ALA A 284 -22.91 -2.71 21.15
C ALA A 284 -21.57 -3.48 21.19
N HIS A 285 -20.43 -2.78 21.25
CA HIS A 285 -19.10 -3.41 21.19
C HIS A 285 -18.42 -3.65 22.54
N ARG A 286 -19.08 -3.38 23.68
CA ARG A 286 -18.49 -3.65 25.02
C ARG A 286 -18.72 -5.08 25.55
N GLN A 287 -19.43 -5.95 24.83
CA GLN A 287 -19.65 -7.34 25.26
C GLN A 287 -19.04 -8.40 24.32
N ILE A 288 -18.43 -8.02 23.19
CA ILE A 288 -17.70 -8.96 22.28
C ILE A 288 -16.17 -8.75 22.37
N ALA A 289 -15.70 -7.95 23.34
CA ALA A 289 -14.28 -7.87 23.69
C ALA A 289 -13.81 -9.02 24.60
N ALA A 290 -14.72 -9.92 25.00
CA ALA A 290 -14.41 -11.16 25.68
C ALA A 290 -14.81 -12.32 24.75
N ALA A 291 -13.83 -13.16 24.38
CA ALA A 291 -13.96 -14.39 23.58
C ALA A 291 -13.95 -14.24 22.04
N VAL A 292 -12.82 -13.80 21.46
CA VAL A 292 -12.38 -14.28 20.14
C VAL A 292 -10.86 -14.55 20.22
N PRO A 293 -10.33 -15.70 19.75
CA PRO A 293 -8.94 -16.08 20.02
C PRO A 293 -7.94 -15.15 19.33
N HIS A 294 -7.03 -14.57 20.11
CA HIS A 294 -5.85 -13.79 19.69
C HIS A 294 -4.87 -14.49 18.72
N ALA A 295 -5.19 -15.70 18.23
CA ALA A 295 -4.25 -16.59 17.57
C ALA A 295 -4.10 -16.38 16.05
N VAL A 296 -5.03 -15.68 15.37
CA VAL A 296 -5.03 -15.56 13.90
C VAL A 296 -4.18 -14.38 13.42
N GLY A 297 -4.36 -13.21 14.04
CA GLY A 297 -3.49 -12.04 13.80
C GLY A 297 -2.04 -12.28 14.26
N SER A 298 -1.83 -13.14 15.26
CA SER A 298 -0.48 -13.35 15.82
C SER A 298 0.49 -14.01 14.83
N ARG A 299 0.03 -14.81 13.85
CA ARG A 299 0.92 -15.53 12.94
C ARG A 299 1.38 -14.68 11.76
N LEU A 300 0.50 -13.86 11.20
CA LEU A 300 0.88 -12.89 10.17
C LEU A 300 1.74 -11.77 10.77
N ARG A 301 1.40 -11.35 11.99
CA ARG A 301 2.20 -10.43 12.80
C ARG A 301 3.56 -11.01 13.19
N GLN A 302 3.67 -12.28 13.55
CA GLN A 302 4.97 -12.92 13.80
C GLN A 302 5.81 -13.10 12.53
N LEU A 303 5.20 -13.15 11.34
CA LEU A 303 5.93 -13.34 10.07
C LEU A 303 6.28 -12.02 9.37
N LEU A 304 5.65 -10.91 9.77
CA LEU A 304 5.82 -9.60 9.14
C LEU A 304 6.22 -8.48 10.11
N LEU A 305 6.03 -8.64 11.43
CA LEU A 305 5.83 -7.50 12.33
C LEU A 305 6.53 -7.57 13.71
N GLU A 306 7.11 -8.69 14.13
CA GLU A 306 7.80 -8.83 15.42
C GLU A 306 9.18 -9.51 15.24
N PRO A 307 10.31 -8.77 15.32
CA PRO A 307 11.54 -9.38 15.81
C PRO A 307 11.33 -9.63 17.31
N ARG A 308 11.50 -10.88 17.75
CA ARG A 308 11.42 -11.23 19.17
C ARG A 308 12.67 -10.80 19.92
#